data_AF-A0A081XKQ4-F1
#
_entry.id   AF-A0A081XKQ4-F1
#
_cell.length_a   1.000
_cell.length_b   1.000
_cell.length_c   1.000
_cell.angle_alpha   90.00
_cell.angle_beta   90.00
_cell.angle_gamma   90.00
#
_symmetry.space_group_name_H-M   'P 1'
#
loop_
_entity.id
_entity.type
_entity.pdbx_description
1 polymer ?
#
loop_
_entity_poly.entity_id
_entity_poly.type
_entity_poly.pdbx_seq_one_letter_code
_entity_poly.pdbx_strand_id
1 'polypeptide(L)'
;MAGGAPRFFVSHVSGVAVFDPAGDQVGRVRDLVVILRPGRRPPRLIGLVVELSTRRRIFLPMTRVTAVQSGQVITTGVLNVRRFEQRPTERLVFGELLDRRVTLVDGGEEVTVLDLSVHQLAARREWEIDRVFVRKGRKGGAFRRGKGETLTVEWSAVTGFSLEEHGQGAENLLATFEQLRPADLANVLHHLSPKRRAEVAAALDDDRLADVLEELPEDDQIEILGKLKEERAADVLEAMDPDDAADLLGELPEEDKERLLSLMQPGDAADMRRLMAYEEHTAGGLMTTEPIVLRPDATVADALARIREPDLSPAHAAQIYVCRPPEETPTGKYLGTVHFQRLLRDPPYTLVGSILDDDLQPLEPDAALPVVAGFFATYDMVAAPVVDEAGSLLGAVTVDDVLDHMLPDDWRETEFHLDEEVVPDGG
;
A
#
# COMPACT_ATOMS: atom_id res chain seq x y z
N MET A 1 17.81 43.66 0.67
CA MET A 1 17.87 42.32 1.25
C MET A 1 17.90 41.34 0.08
N ALA A 2 19.09 40.86 -0.31
CA ALA A 2 19.18 39.84 -1.36
C ALA A 2 18.58 38.56 -0.78
N GLY A 3 17.38 38.17 -1.24
CA GLY A 3 16.81 36.88 -0.89
C GLY A 3 17.78 35.79 -1.33
N GLY A 4 18.20 34.93 -0.41
CA GLY A 4 19.05 33.78 -0.74
C GLY A 4 18.43 32.96 -1.86
N ALA A 5 19.26 32.30 -2.67
CA ALA A 5 18.74 31.41 -3.70
C ALA A 5 17.85 30.32 -3.07
N PRO A 6 16.74 29.95 -3.71
CA PRO A 6 15.77 29.02 -3.12
C PRO A 6 16.43 27.69 -2.80
N ARG A 7 16.16 27.18 -1.59
CA ARG A 7 16.66 25.92 -1.05
C ARG A 7 15.52 25.17 -0.38
N PHE A 8 15.51 23.86 -0.54
CA PHE A 8 14.60 22.97 0.18
C PHE A 8 15.30 21.66 0.56
N PHE A 9 14.69 20.92 1.48
CA PHE A 9 15.06 19.54 1.80
C PHE A 9 14.14 18.59 1.03
N VAL A 10 14.68 17.49 0.52
CA VAL A 10 13.91 16.62 -0.38
C VAL A 10 12.74 15.96 0.32
N SER A 11 12.88 15.61 1.60
CA SER A 11 11.77 15.10 2.42
C SER A 11 10.53 16.01 2.40
N HIS A 12 10.70 17.33 2.36
CA HIS A 12 9.60 18.31 2.37
C HIS A 12 8.84 18.42 1.04
N VAL A 13 9.34 17.82 -0.03
CA VAL A 13 8.65 17.83 -1.33
C VAL A 13 8.02 16.49 -1.67
N SER A 14 8.16 15.46 -0.84
CA SER A 14 7.45 14.20 -1.05
C SER A 14 5.94 14.37 -0.86
N GLY A 15 5.14 13.81 -1.78
CA GLY A 15 3.67 13.86 -1.74
C GLY A 15 3.06 15.25 -1.97
N VAL A 16 3.91 16.27 -2.13
CA VAL A 16 3.49 17.66 -2.31
C VAL A 16 2.71 17.82 -3.62
N ALA A 17 1.59 18.54 -3.55
CA ALA A 17 0.77 18.81 -4.71
C ALA A 17 1.49 19.73 -5.72
N VAL A 18 1.34 19.37 -6.99
CA VAL A 18 1.84 20.14 -8.13
C VAL A 18 0.68 20.88 -8.75
N PHE A 19 0.82 22.20 -8.92
CA PHE A 19 -0.22 23.08 -9.47
C PHE A 19 0.26 23.73 -10.75
N ASP A 20 -0.68 23.94 -11.67
CA ASP A 20 -0.46 24.76 -12.85
C ASP A 20 -0.56 26.27 -12.52
N PRO A 21 -0.30 27.18 -13.48
CA PRO A 21 -0.46 28.61 -13.26
C PRO A 21 -1.90 29.09 -13.02
N ALA A 22 -2.91 28.30 -13.39
CA ALA A 22 -4.32 28.60 -13.16
C ALA A 22 -4.77 28.24 -11.73
N GLY A 23 -3.98 27.41 -11.02
CA GLY A 23 -4.26 26.95 -9.67
C GLY A 23 -4.86 25.55 -9.63
N ASP A 24 -4.95 24.86 -10.78
CA ASP A 24 -5.46 23.51 -10.86
C ASP A 24 -4.39 22.51 -10.42
N GLN A 25 -4.79 21.53 -9.61
CA GLN A 25 -3.88 20.47 -9.16
C GLN A 25 -3.63 19.50 -10.31
N VAL A 26 -2.38 19.44 -10.74
CA VAL A 26 -1.90 18.56 -11.82
C VAL A 26 -1.57 17.18 -11.29
N GLY A 27 -1.02 17.09 -10.08
CA GLY A 27 -0.55 15.82 -9.54
C GLY A 27 0.13 15.97 -8.19
N ARG A 28 0.94 14.98 -7.82
CA ARG A 28 1.77 14.98 -6.59
C ARG A 28 3.18 14.52 -6.90
N VAL A 29 4.16 15.10 -6.21
CA VAL A 29 5.56 14.68 -6.35
C VAL A 29 5.74 13.31 -5.69
N ARG A 30 6.27 12.35 -6.44
CA ARG A 30 6.60 11.01 -5.95
C ARG A 30 8.09 10.77 -5.78
N ASP A 31 8.93 11.40 -6.60
CA ASP A 31 10.38 11.32 -6.47
C ASP A 31 11.05 12.51 -7.16
N LEU A 32 12.38 12.62 -7.03
CA LEU A 32 13.22 13.57 -7.71
C LEU A 32 14.24 12.82 -8.56
N VAL A 33 14.53 13.36 -9.74
CA VAL A 33 15.46 12.73 -10.68
C VAL A 33 16.76 13.54 -10.72
N VAL A 34 17.86 12.90 -10.35
CA VAL A 34 19.18 13.52 -10.35
C VAL A 34 20.16 12.81 -11.26
N ILE A 35 21.15 13.54 -11.75
CA ILE A 35 22.31 12.97 -12.46
C ILE A 35 23.54 13.11 -11.56
N LEU A 36 24.12 11.96 -11.18
CA LEU A 36 25.40 11.92 -10.47
C LEU A 36 26.53 12.40 -11.38
N ARG A 37 27.39 13.27 -10.85
CA ARG A 37 28.52 13.82 -11.61
C ARG A 37 29.85 13.20 -11.15
N PRO A 38 30.79 12.92 -12.07
CA PRO A 38 32.12 12.45 -11.70
C PRO A 38 32.85 13.41 -10.77
N GLY A 39 33.75 12.86 -9.94
CA GLY A 39 34.67 13.65 -9.13
C GLY A 39 34.03 14.37 -7.92
N ARG A 40 33.02 13.76 -7.28
CA ARG A 40 32.35 14.28 -6.07
C ARG A 40 31.74 15.67 -6.25
N ARG A 41 31.39 16.03 -7.49
CA ARG A 41 30.62 17.25 -7.74
C ARG A 41 29.18 17.02 -7.27
N PRO A 42 28.51 18.05 -6.72
CA PRO A 42 27.07 18.02 -6.41
C PRO A 42 26.27 17.41 -7.56
N PRO A 43 25.32 16.50 -7.37
CA PRO A 43 24.51 15.98 -8.45
C PRO A 43 23.53 17.06 -8.91
N ARG A 44 23.14 17.00 -10.18
CA ARG A 44 22.19 17.96 -10.75
C ARG A 44 20.78 17.40 -10.64
N LEU A 45 19.86 18.16 -10.07
CA LEU A 45 18.42 17.89 -10.13
C LEU A 45 17.91 18.32 -11.51
N ILE A 46 17.44 17.34 -12.28
CA ILE A 46 16.95 17.57 -13.66
C ILE A 46 15.44 17.66 -13.73
N GLY A 47 14.72 17.07 -12.78
CA GLY A 47 13.26 17.09 -12.74
C GLY A 47 12.69 16.34 -11.54
N LEU A 48 11.36 16.33 -11.50
CA LEU A 48 10.54 15.64 -10.51
C LEU A 48 9.79 14.51 -11.21
N VAL A 49 9.61 13.39 -10.52
CA VAL A 49 8.61 12.38 -10.88
C VAL A 49 7.30 12.82 -10.27
N VAL A 50 6.32 13.12 -11.12
CA VAL A 50 5.00 13.59 -10.70
C VAL A 50 3.97 12.54 -11.07
N GLU A 51 3.17 12.13 -10.10
CA GLU A 51 2.03 11.26 -10.31
C GLU A 51 0.79 12.11 -10.53
N LEU A 52 0.14 11.88 -11.67
CA LEU A 52 -1.11 12.53 -12.05
C LEU A 52 -2.30 11.91 -11.30
N SER A 53 -3.47 12.54 -11.38
CA SER A 53 -4.71 11.99 -10.83
C SER A 53 -5.07 10.60 -11.39
N THR A 54 -4.62 10.30 -12.62
CA THR A 54 -4.76 9.00 -13.27
C THR A 54 -3.78 7.94 -12.73
N ARG A 55 -3.06 8.22 -11.63
CA ARG A 55 -1.88 7.45 -11.14
C ARG A 55 -0.70 7.40 -12.10
N ARG A 56 -0.78 8.09 -13.24
CA ARG A 56 0.32 8.17 -14.22
C ARG A 56 1.53 8.90 -13.70
N ARG A 57 2.67 8.22 -13.67
CA ARG A 57 3.97 8.85 -13.36
C ARG A 57 4.60 9.46 -14.60
N ILE A 58 4.91 10.74 -14.52
CA ILE A 58 5.49 11.51 -15.60
C ILE A 58 6.76 12.24 -15.14
N PHE A 59 7.58 12.63 -16.10
CA PHE A 59 8.73 13.48 -15.84
C PHE A 59 8.36 14.97 -15.94
N LEU A 60 8.48 15.71 -14.84
CA LEU A 60 8.38 17.16 -14.82
C LEU A 60 9.80 17.79 -14.78
N PRO A 61 10.30 18.35 -15.89
CA PRO A 61 11.63 18.97 -15.91
C PRO A 61 11.71 20.14 -14.92
N MET A 62 12.84 20.28 -14.22
CA MET A 62 13.01 21.36 -13.25
C MET A 62 13.04 22.75 -13.92
N THR A 63 13.26 22.81 -15.24
CA THR A 63 13.13 24.03 -16.05
C THR A 63 11.68 24.52 -16.18
N ARG A 64 10.70 23.64 -15.93
CA ARG A 64 9.27 23.95 -15.94
C ARG A 64 8.72 24.28 -14.55
N VAL A 65 9.50 24.06 -13.49
CA VAL A 65 9.13 24.42 -12.11
C VAL A 65 9.44 25.89 -11.87
N THR A 66 8.42 26.68 -11.55
CA THR A 66 8.53 28.12 -11.31
C THR A 66 8.76 28.44 -9.84
N ALA A 67 8.16 27.66 -8.94
CA ALA A 67 8.31 27.79 -7.51
C ALA A 67 8.22 26.44 -6.81
N VAL A 68 9.04 26.27 -5.77
CA VAL A 68 8.92 25.21 -4.77
C VAL A 68 8.73 25.91 -3.43
N GLN A 69 7.55 25.77 -2.85
CA GLN A 69 7.19 26.36 -1.56
C GLN A 69 6.80 25.23 -0.60
N SER A 70 6.75 25.52 0.70
CA SER A 70 6.30 24.55 1.71
C SER A 70 4.88 24.09 1.36
N GLY A 71 4.74 22.85 0.89
CA GLY A 71 3.47 22.23 0.57
C GLY A 71 2.95 22.41 -0.86
N GLN A 72 3.66 23.11 -1.76
CA GLN A 72 3.25 23.21 -3.16
C GLN A 72 4.42 23.39 -4.14
N VAL A 73 4.28 22.77 -5.32
CA VAL A 73 5.15 22.96 -6.49
C VAL A 73 4.33 23.61 -7.60
N ILE A 74 4.83 24.70 -8.20
CA ILE A 74 4.13 25.39 -9.29
C ILE A 74 4.88 25.15 -10.60
N THR A 75 4.15 24.76 -11.65
CA THR A 75 4.69 24.54 -13.01
C THR A 75 4.30 25.67 -13.98
N THR A 76 4.93 25.70 -15.16
CA THR A 76 4.62 26.65 -16.25
C THR A 76 3.36 26.32 -17.07
N GLY A 77 2.65 25.22 -16.76
CA GLY A 77 1.33 24.88 -17.31
C GLY A 77 1.31 23.87 -18.48
N VAL A 78 2.38 23.76 -19.27
CA VAL A 78 2.46 22.70 -20.31
C VAL A 78 3.22 21.50 -19.78
N LEU A 79 2.54 20.36 -19.71
CA LEU A 79 3.05 19.11 -19.17
C LEU A 79 3.20 18.06 -20.27
N ASN A 80 4.29 17.30 -20.24
CA ASN A 80 4.41 16.12 -21.08
C ASN A 80 3.89 14.92 -20.29
N VAL A 81 2.82 14.30 -20.78
CA VAL A 81 2.15 13.18 -20.10
C VAL A 81 2.72 11.81 -20.45
N ARG A 82 3.87 11.75 -21.14
CA ARG A 82 4.57 10.47 -21.37
C ARG A 82 4.98 9.84 -20.04
N ARG A 83 4.75 8.52 -19.94
CA ARG A 83 5.19 7.70 -18.81
C ARG A 83 6.67 7.94 -18.52
N PHE A 84 6.98 8.12 -17.24
CA PHE A 84 8.35 8.26 -16.78
C PHE A 84 9.06 6.93 -16.93
N GLU A 85 10.19 6.96 -17.63
CA GLU A 85 11.14 5.85 -17.68
C GLU A 85 12.48 6.37 -17.19
N GLN A 86 13.01 5.75 -16.14
CA GLN A 86 14.30 6.12 -15.60
C GLN A 86 15.42 5.78 -16.59
N ARG A 87 16.25 6.75 -16.93
CA ARG A 87 17.42 6.50 -17.79
C ARG A 87 18.58 5.92 -16.98
N PRO A 88 19.52 5.17 -17.60
CA PRO A 88 20.65 4.55 -16.89
C PRO A 88 21.56 5.52 -16.12
N THR A 89 21.63 6.78 -16.54
CA THR A 89 22.44 7.84 -15.91
C THR A 89 21.70 8.61 -14.81
N GLU A 90 20.40 8.37 -14.67
CA GLU A 90 19.53 9.03 -13.72
C GLU A 90 19.43 8.20 -12.43
N ARG A 91 19.25 8.90 -11.32
CA ARG A 91 19.01 8.30 -10.01
C ARG A 91 17.78 8.94 -9.39
N LEU A 92 16.96 8.12 -8.78
CA LEU A 92 15.82 8.54 -7.96
C LEU A 92 16.31 8.87 -6.55
N VAL A 93 15.89 10.02 -6.03
CA VAL A 93 16.40 10.51 -4.75
C VAL A 93 15.81 9.71 -3.59
N PHE A 94 14.49 9.55 -3.55
CA PHE A 94 13.85 8.78 -2.49
C PHE A 94 14.11 7.30 -2.67
N GLY A 95 13.92 6.79 -3.90
CA GLY A 95 14.15 5.39 -4.22
C GLY A 95 15.59 4.91 -4.00
N GLU A 96 16.62 5.74 -4.24
CA GLU A 96 18.02 5.25 -4.29
C GLU A 96 19.03 6.01 -3.42
N LEU A 97 18.74 7.25 -2.98
CA LEU A 97 19.71 8.06 -2.22
C LEU A 97 19.37 8.22 -0.74
N LEU A 98 18.10 8.17 -0.34
CA LEU A 98 17.71 8.17 1.08
C LEU A 98 18.03 6.82 1.75
N ASP A 99 18.37 6.82 3.03
CA ASP A 99 18.82 5.66 3.82
C ASP A 99 20.11 4.98 3.34
N ARG A 100 20.72 5.53 2.29
CA ARG A 100 21.97 5.09 1.72
C ARG A 100 23.11 5.17 2.74
N ARG A 101 23.92 4.12 2.86
CA ARG A 101 25.19 4.15 3.57
C ARG A 101 26.26 4.76 2.69
N VAL A 102 26.85 5.83 3.21
CA VAL A 102 27.95 6.57 2.60
C VAL A 102 29.10 6.70 3.58
N THR A 103 30.28 6.95 3.07
CA THR A 103 31.48 7.12 3.89
C THR A 103 31.84 8.60 3.96
N LEU A 104 32.06 9.11 5.17
CA LEU A 104 32.65 10.43 5.35
C LEU A 104 34.10 10.41 4.85
N VAL A 105 34.44 11.35 3.97
CA VAL A 105 35.81 11.54 3.47
C VAL A 105 36.76 11.84 4.63
N ASP A 106 36.28 12.66 5.57
CA ASP A 106 37.00 12.98 6.78
C ASP A 106 36.75 11.89 7.83
N GLY A 107 37.78 11.08 8.08
CA GLY A 107 37.76 10.03 9.10
C GLY A 107 37.31 8.65 8.63
N GLY A 108 36.75 8.51 7.42
CA GLY A 108 36.39 7.22 6.84
C GLY A 108 35.23 6.51 7.53
N GLU A 109 34.44 7.23 8.33
CA GLU A 109 33.31 6.66 9.07
C GLU A 109 32.12 6.41 8.13
N GLU A 110 31.47 5.25 8.26
CA GLU A 110 30.19 5.00 7.60
C GLU A 110 29.06 5.74 8.30
N VAL A 111 28.22 6.40 7.50
CA VAL A 111 27.06 7.18 7.92
C VAL A 111 25.87 6.89 7.02
N THR A 112 24.66 7.01 7.54
CA THR A 112 23.41 6.82 6.81
C THR A 112 22.85 8.16 6.36
N VAL A 113 22.46 8.28 5.09
CA VAL A 113 21.80 9.47 4.54
C VAL A 113 20.37 9.54 5.05
N LEU A 114 20.02 10.61 5.74
CA LEU A 114 18.67 10.87 6.24
C LEU A 114 17.88 11.80 5.30
N ASP A 115 18.55 12.80 4.74
CA ASP A 115 17.92 13.80 3.88
C ASP A 115 18.97 14.51 3.00
N LEU A 116 18.53 15.21 1.97
CA LEU A 116 19.35 15.91 1.00
C LEU A 116 18.82 17.33 0.81
N SER A 117 19.72 18.31 0.78
CA SER A 117 19.34 19.70 0.50
C SER A 117 19.59 20.01 -0.97
N VAL A 118 18.57 20.55 -1.63
CA VAL A 118 18.65 21.05 -3.00
C VAL A 118 18.64 22.56 -2.95
N HIS A 119 19.57 23.20 -3.67
CA HIS A 119 19.52 24.65 -3.92
C HIS A 119 19.43 24.96 -5.41
N GLN A 120 18.97 26.15 -5.74
CA GLN A 120 19.06 26.70 -7.09
C GLN A 120 20.31 27.57 -7.26
N LEU A 121 21.06 27.36 -8.33
CA LEU A 121 22.20 28.18 -8.72
C LEU A 121 21.72 29.48 -9.40
N ALA A 122 22.11 30.62 -8.82
CA ALA A 122 21.70 31.96 -9.26
C ALA A 122 22.03 32.28 -10.74
N ALA A 123 23.09 31.68 -11.29
CA ALA A 123 23.57 31.99 -12.64
C ALA A 123 22.84 31.25 -13.78
N ARG A 124 22.16 30.12 -13.50
CA ARG A 124 21.66 29.22 -14.57
C ARG A 124 20.26 28.63 -14.35
N ARG A 125 19.56 28.95 -13.25
CA ARG A 125 18.34 28.23 -12.81
C ARG A 125 18.52 26.72 -12.71
N GLU A 126 19.76 26.27 -12.57
CA GLU A 126 20.12 24.87 -12.36
C GLU A 126 19.93 24.53 -10.89
N TRP A 127 19.46 23.32 -10.60
CA TRP A 127 19.28 22.85 -9.24
C TRP A 127 20.31 21.77 -8.93
N GLU A 128 20.94 21.83 -7.77
CA GLU A 128 21.97 20.88 -7.35
C GLU A 128 21.77 20.49 -5.89
N ILE A 129 22.13 19.24 -5.55
CA ILE A 129 22.19 18.80 -4.15
C ILE A 129 23.52 19.25 -3.56
N ASP A 130 23.50 20.24 -2.67
CA ASP A 130 24.72 20.78 -2.07
C ASP A 130 25.07 20.14 -0.74
N ARG A 131 24.06 19.70 0.02
CA ARG A 131 24.26 19.15 1.38
C ARG A 131 23.56 17.83 1.58
N VAL A 132 24.16 17.03 2.44
CA VAL A 132 23.67 15.71 2.86
C VAL A 132 23.50 15.75 4.37
N PHE A 133 22.31 15.45 4.83
CA PHE A 133 22.03 15.23 6.25
C PHE A 133 22.26 13.76 6.56
N VAL A 134 23.16 13.45 7.48
CA VAL A 134 23.60 12.08 7.76
C VAL A 134 23.55 11.76 9.25
N ARG A 135 23.42 10.48 9.56
CA ARG A 135 23.48 9.91 10.91
C ARG A 135 24.68 8.99 11.03
N LYS A 136 25.53 9.21 12.03
CA LYS A 136 26.65 8.29 12.32
C LYS A 136 26.15 6.97 12.87
N GLY A 137 26.81 5.89 12.46
CA GLY A 137 26.65 4.57 13.08
C GLY A 137 26.96 4.58 14.58
N ARG A 138 26.30 3.69 15.33
CA ARG A 138 26.34 3.63 16.80
C ARG A 138 27.75 3.26 17.31
N LYS A 139 28.51 4.22 17.86
CA LYS A 139 29.73 3.91 18.65
C LYS A 139 29.38 3.84 20.14
N GLY A 140 29.04 2.65 20.66
CA GLY A 140 28.93 2.41 22.11
C GLY A 140 28.03 1.23 22.52
N GLY A 141 28.50 0.41 23.47
CA GLY A 141 27.89 -0.83 23.93
C GLY A 141 26.48 -0.74 24.54
N ALA A 142 25.93 -1.92 24.85
CA ALA A 142 24.52 -2.31 25.03
C ALA A 142 23.59 -1.47 25.95
N PHE A 143 24.04 -0.39 26.59
CA PHE A 143 23.28 0.29 27.66
C PHE A 143 22.98 1.79 27.44
N ARG A 144 23.18 2.36 26.24
CA ARG A 144 22.66 3.71 25.90
C ARG A 144 21.71 3.68 24.70
N ARG A 145 20.41 3.91 24.95
CA ARG A 145 19.36 4.21 23.96
C ARG A 145 19.38 5.72 23.59
N GLY A 146 20.48 6.18 23.00
CA GLY A 146 20.52 7.54 22.39
C GLY A 146 20.47 7.42 20.86
N LYS A 147 19.64 8.26 20.19
CA LYS A 147 19.71 8.46 18.72
C LYS A 147 21.16 8.83 18.36
N GLY A 148 21.73 8.18 17.34
CA GLY A 148 23.09 8.46 16.86
C GLY A 148 23.27 9.93 16.49
N GLU A 149 24.51 10.44 16.58
CA GLU A 149 24.82 11.83 16.23
C GLU A 149 24.43 12.13 14.77
N THR A 150 23.61 13.15 14.57
CA THR A 150 23.22 13.65 13.25
C THR A 150 24.03 14.88 12.88
N LEU A 151 24.45 14.98 11.63
CA LEU A 151 25.20 16.13 11.13
C LEU A 151 24.82 16.44 9.69
N THR A 152 24.96 17.71 9.30
CA THR A 152 24.84 18.14 7.91
C THR A 152 26.23 18.38 7.35
N VAL A 153 26.54 17.73 6.22
CA VAL A 153 27.81 17.87 5.52
C VAL A 153 27.58 18.36 4.09
N GLU A 154 28.60 18.96 3.49
CA GLU A 154 28.59 19.27 2.06
C GLU A 154 28.68 17.95 1.26
N TRP A 155 28.08 17.90 0.06
CA TRP A 155 28.07 16.70 -0.79
C TRP A 155 29.47 16.13 -1.04
N SER A 156 30.47 16.98 -1.19
CA SER A 156 31.86 16.57 -1.44
C SER A 156 32.53 15.88 -0.25
N ALA A 157 31.96 15.98 0.94
CA ALA A 157 32.47 15.38 2.17
C ALA A 157 32.03 13.91 2.35
N VAL A 158 31.23 13.36 1.43
CA VAL A 158 30.77 11.97 1.45
C VAL A 158 31.07 11.24 0.13
N THR A 159 31.31 9.94 0.21
CA THR A 159 31.49 9.05 -0.95
C THR A 159 30.64 7.80 -0.82
N GLY A 160 30.37 7.10 -1.93
CA GLY A 160 29.63 5.82 -1.91
C GLY A 160 28.29 5.83 -2.65
N PHE A 161 27.81 7.00 -3.11
CA PHE A 161 26.59 7.13 -3.90
C PHE A 161 26.62 6.41 -5.26
N SER A 162 27.81 6.10 -5.78
CA SER A 162 28.00 5.41 -7.06
C SER A 162 28.31 3.91 -6.92
N LEU A 163 28.43 3.39 -5.70
CA LEU A 163 28.75 1.97 -5.45
C LEU A 163 27.47 1.13 -5.47
N GLU A 164 27.55 -0.20 -5.54
CA GLU A 164 26.40 -1.04 -5.20
C GLU A 164 26.33 -1.15 -3.67
N GLU A 165 25.17 -0.86 -3.10
CA GLU A 165 24.97 -0.91 -1.65
C GLU A 165 24.24 -2.18 -1.24
N HIS A 166 24.75 -3.00 -0.34
CA HIS A 166 24.00 -4.16 0.18
C HIS A 166 23.33 -3.81 1.52
N GLY A 167 22.01 -3.96 1.63
CA GLY A 167 21.28 -3.74 2.88
C GLY A 167 21.18 -2.27 3.25
N GLN A 168 20.48 -1.50 2.42
CA GLN A 168 20.10 -0.12 2.67
C GLN A 168 18.85 -0.11 3.57
N GLY A 169 18.84 0.72 4.61
CA GLY A 169 17.67 0.83 5.48
C GLY A 169 16.47 1.43 4.74
N ALA A 170 15.28 1.39 5.33
CA ALA A 170 14.10 2.05 4.77
C ALA A 170 13.42 3.01 5.76
N GLU A 171 14.02 3.27 6.92
CA GLU A 171 13.41 4.09 7.99
C GLU A 171 12.99 5.49 7.50
N ASN A 172 13.86 6.20 6.77
CA ASN A 172 13.53 7.57 6.33
C ASN A 172 12.62 7.57 5.11
N LEU A 173 12.75 6.56 4.24
CA LEU A 173 11.81 6.35 3.15
C LEU A 173 10.40 6.06 3.66
N LEU A 174 10.26 5.18 4.66
CA LEU A 174 8.99 4.87 5.31
C LEU A 174 8.43 6.08 6.06
N ALA A 175 9.25 6.82 6.81
CA ALA A 175 8.79 8.06 7.45
C ALA A 175 8.29 9.11 6.44
N THR A 176 8.80 9.06 5.21
CA THR A 176 8.33 9.93 4.12
C THR A 176 6.96 9.49 3.58
N PHE A 177 6.60 8.22 3.76
CA PHE A 177 5.38 7.59 3.22
C PHE A 177 4.42 7.07 4.29
N GLU A 178 4.69 7.33 5.58
CA GLU A 178 3.94 6.82 6.74
C GLU A 178 2.44 7.17 6.68
N GLN A 179 2.09 8.28 6.01
CA GLN A 179 0.70 8.76 5.89
C GLN A 179 -0.01 8.32 4.60
N LEU A 180 0.67 7.55 3.74
CA LEU A 180 0.05 7.02 2.52
C LEU A 180 -0.98 5.93 2.89
N ARG A 181 -2.00 5.78 2.05
CA ARG A 181 -2.88 4.60 2.14
C ARG A 181 -2.13 3.36 1.62
N PRO A 182 -2.53 2.14 2.02
CA PRO A 182 -1.91 0.90 1.51
C PRO A 182 -1.78 0.88 -0.01
N ALA A 183 -2.88 1.10 -0.75
CA ALA A 183 -2.87 1.21 -2.21
C ALA A 183 -1.88 2.24 -2.79
N ASP A 184 -1.70 3.39 -2.11
CA ASP A 184 -0.74 4.40 -2.56
C ASP A 184 0.71 3.97 -2.31
N LEU A 185 0.95 3.24 -1.22
CA LEU A 185 2.27 2.71 -0.87
C LEU A 185 2.63 1.50 -1.75
N ALA A 186 1.67 0.61 -2.03
CA ALA A 186 1.77 -0.48 -3.00
C ALA A 186 2.22 0.06 -4.37
N ASN A 187 1.53 1.10 -4.87
CA ASN A 187 1.93 1.76 -6.12
C ASN A 187 3.35 2.36 -6.05
N VAL A 188 3.80 2.86 -4.90
CA VAL A 188 5.20 3.31 -4.73
C VAL A 188 6.16 2.12 -4.83
N LEU A 189 5.91 1.05 -4.08
CA LEU A 189 6.70 -0.18 -4.02
C LEU A 189 6.80 -0.87 -5.39
N HIS A 190 5.71 -0.92 -6.15
CA HIS A 190 5.66 -1.51 -7.47
C HIS A 190 6.72 -0.91 -8.41
N HIS A 191 6.98 0.38 -8.28
CA HIS A 191 7.96 1.08 -9.12
C HIS A 191 9.37 1.19 -8.51
N LEU A 192 9.60 0.64 -7.31
CA LEU A 192 10.94 0.53 -6.76
C LEU A 192 11.69 -0.63 -7.44
N SER A 193 13.02 -0.55 -7.45
CA SER A 193 13.82 -1.71 -7.87
C SER A 193 13.53 -2.92 -6.97
N PRO A 194 13.61 -4.17 -7.48
CA PRO A 194 13.36 -5.40 -6.71
C PRO A 194 14.09 -5.47 -5.36
N LYS A 195 15.31 -4.93 -5.34
CA LYS A 195 16.12 -4.86 -4.12
C LYS A 195 15.55 -3.87 -3.11
N ARG A 196 15.21 -2.66 -3.59
CA ARG A 196 14.68 -1.60 -2.73
C ARG A 196 13.31 -1.95 -2.21
N ARG A 197 12.46 -2.57 -3.04
CA ARG A 197 11.15 -3.08 -2.65
C ARG A 197 11.27 -4.05 -1.48
N ALA A 198 12.17 -5.03 -1.57
CA ALA A 198 12.42 -5.99 -0.49
C ALA A 198 12.96 -5.34 0.80
N GLU A 199 13.84 -4.34 0.69
CA GLU A 199 14.35 -3.59 1.85
C GLU A 199 13.24 -2.79 2.55
N VAL A 200 12.30 -2.23 1.79
CA VAL A 200 11.15 -1.49 2.32
C VAL A 200 10.16 -2.45 2.97
N ALA A 201 9.79 -3.54 2.27
CA ALA A 201 8.92 -4.58 2.81
C ALA A 201 9.49 -5.16 4.12
N ALA A 202 10.79 -5.47 4.17
CA ALA A 202 11.43 -5.96 5.38
C ALA A 202 11.45 -4.96 6.55
N ALA A 203 11.16 -3.68 6.31
CA ALA A 203 11.15 -2.64 7.34
C ALA A 203 9.75 -2.26 7.83
N LEU A 204 8.68 -2.63 7.11
CA LEU A 204 7.30 -2.52 7.59
C LEU A 204 7.07 -3.51 8.74
N ASP A 205 6.11 -3.23 9.61
CA ASP A 205 5.51 -4.24 10.49
C ASP A 205 4.62 -5.18 9.68
N ASP A 206 4.19 -6.29 10.28
CA ASP A 206 3.55 -7.40 9.55
C ASP A 206 2.13 -7.01 9.11
N ASP A 207 1.33 -6.39 9.99
CA ASP A 207 0.00 -5.84 9.65
C ASP A 207 0.09 -4.86 8.48
N ARG A 208 1.00 -3.88 8.57
CA ARG A 208 1.13 -2.88 7.52
C ARG A 208 1.68 -3.46 6.21
N LEU A 209 2.45 -4.54 6.28
CA LEU A 209 2.94 -5.21 5.09
C LEU A 209 1.83 -6.03 4.43
N ALA A 210 0.95 -6.66 5.21
CA ALA A 210 -0.23 -7.38 4.73
C ALA A 210 -1.14 -6.45 3.91
N ASP A 211 -1.62 -5.34 4.50
CA ASP A 211 -2.45 -4.33 3.80
C ASP A 211 -1.86 -3.90 2.44
N VAL A 212 -0.53 -3.82 2.38
CA VAL A 212 0.20 -3.31 1.21
C VAL A 212 0.40 -4.39 0.17
N LEU A 213 0.51 -5.66 0.59
CA LEU A 213 0.63 -6.80 -0.31
C LEU A 213 -0.69 -7.06 -1.04
N GLU A 214 -1.84 -7.00 -0.35
CA GLU A 214 -3.19 -7.13 -0.94
C GLU A 214 -3.41 -6.18 -2.14
N GLU A 215 -2.78 -5.01 -2.07
CA GLU A 215 -2.90 -3.94 -3.06
C GLU A 215 -1.82 -4.01 -4.17
N LEU A 216 -0.85 -4.91 -4.07
CA LEU A 216 0.21 -5.09 -5.06
C LEU A 216 -0.20 -6.08 -6.16
N PRO A 217 0.35 -5.96 -7.38
CA PRO A 217 0.25 -7.02 -8.37
C PRO A 217 0.87 -8.33 -7.86
N GLU A 218 0.29 -9.47 -8.22
CA GLU A 218 0.68 -10.82 -7.77
C GLU A 218 2.19 -11.10 -7.91
N ASP A 219 2.77 -10.76 -9.06
CA ASP A 219 4.21 -10.90 -9.32
C ASP A 219 5.07 -10.21 -8.25
N ASP A 220 4.64 -9.04 -7.79
CA ASP A 220 5.33 -8.28 -6.76
C ASP A 220 5.10 -8.88 -5.36
N GLN A 221 3.90 -9.39 -5.09
CA GLN A 221 3.57 -10.07 -3.85
C GLN A 221 4.47 -11.29 -3.65
N ILE A 222 4.54 -12.16 -4.66
CA ILE A 222 5.38 -13.37 -4.66
C ILE A 222 6.87 -13.01 -4.51
N GLU A 223 7.33 -11.97 -5.22
CA GLU A 223 8.72 -11.52 -5.14
C GLU A 223 9.09 -11.05 -3.73
N ILE A 224 8.20 -10.31 -3.07
CA ILE A 224 8.41 -9.82 -1.70
C ILE A 224 8.39 -10.99 -0.73
N LEU A 225 7.34 -11.82 -0.77
CA LEU A 225 7.13 -12.94 0.14
C LEU A 225 8.32 -13.91 0.08
N GLY A 226 8.80 -14.24 -1.12
CA GLY A 226 9.96 -15.12 -1.34
C GLY A 226 11.31 -14.56 -0.84
N LYS A 227 11.39 -13.26 -0.50
CA LYS A 227 12.58 -12.63 0.09
C LYS A 227 12.50 -12.47 1.60
N LEU A 228 11.32 -12.67 2.19
CA LEU A 228 11.16 -12.69 3.64
C LEU A 228 11.72 -13.99 4.22
N LYS A 229 11.92 -13.99 5.53
CA LYS A 229 12.18 -15.24 6.26
C LYS A 229 10.86 -16.00 6.36
N GLU A 230 10.92 -17.32 6.30
CA GLU A 230 9.73 -18.18 6.27
C GLU A 230 8.78 -17.92 7.44
N GLU A 231 9.31 -17.74 8.65
CA GLU A 231 8.48 -17.47 9.83
C GLU A 231 7.73 -16.13 9.68
N ARG A 232 8.43 -15.11 9.19
CA ARG A 232 7.83 -13.80 8.96
C ARG A 232 6.85 -13.80 7.80
N ALA A 233 7.13 -14.57 6.75
CA ALA A 233 6.20 -14.73 5.63
C ALA A 233 4.89 -15.36 6.11
N ALA A 234 4.96 -16.34 7.02
CA ALA A 234 3.77 -16.90 7.67
C ALA A 234 3.06 -15.86 8.54
N ASP A 235 3.79 -15.12 9.40
CA ASP A 235 3.21 -14.06 10.25
C ASP A 235 2.49 -12.98 9.42
N VAL A 236 3.02 -12.61 8.25
CA VAL A 236 2.41 -11.61 7.36
C VAL A 236 1.16 -12.17 6.67
N LEU A 237 1.17 -13.43 6.26
CA LEU A 237 -0.01 -14.08 5.68
C LEU A 237 -1.12 -14.29 6.72
N GLU A 238 -0.78 -14.47 8.01
CA GLU A 238 -1.77 -14.50 9.11
C GLU A 238 -2.41 -13.13 9.37
N ALA A 239 -1.70 -12.05 9.05
CA ALA A 239 -2.19 -10.68 9.24
C ALA A 239 -2.97 -10.12 8.03
N MET A 240 -3.02 -10.88 6.93
CA MET A 240 -3.70 -10.53 5.68
C MET A 240 -5.15 -11.01 5.71
N ASP A 241 -6.02 -10.37 4.94
CA ASP A 241 -7.38 -10.84 4.78
C ASP A 241 -7.38 -12.31 4.24
N PRO A 242 -8.18 -13.22 4.84
CA PRO A 242 -8.09 -14.65 4.57
C PRO A 242 -8.19 -15.08 3.10
N ASP A 243 -9.02 -14.38 2.33
CA ASP A 243 -9.23 -14.55 0.90
C ASP A 243 -7.99 -14.14 0.11
N ASP A 244 -7.47 -12.92 0.31
CA ASP A 244 -6.23 -12.47 -0.33
C ASP A 244 -5.03 -13.38 -0.01
N ALA A 245 -4.94 -13.84 1.24
CA ALA A 245 -3.89 -14.76 1.68
C ALA A 245 -4.02 -16.14 1.01
N ALA A 246 -5.25 -16.63 0.82
CA ALA A 246 -5.51 -17.88 0.14
C ALA A 246 -5.17 -17.81 -1.35
N ASP A 247 -5.47 -16.69 -2.00
CA ASP A 247 -5.14 -16.43 -3.40
C ASP A 247 -3.62 -16.38 -3.61
N LEU A 248 -2.91 -15.59 -2.78
CA LEU A 248 -1.45 -15.53 -2.82
C LEU A 248 -0.79 -16.89 -2.55
N LEU A 249 -1.31 -17.67 -1.60
CA LEU A 249 -0.84 -19.03 -1.36
C LEU A 249 -1.11 -19.97 -2.54
N GLY A 250 -2.23 -19.77 -3.25
CA GLY A 250 -2.64 -20.52 -4.43
C GLY A 250 -1.62 -20.47 -5.56
N GLU A 251 -1.00 -19.30 -5.75
CA GLU A 251 0.02 -19.05 -6.78
C GLU A 251 1.40 -19.63 -6.46
N LEU A 252 1.66 -20.02 -5.20
CA LEU A 252 2.94 -20.57 -4.79
C LEU A 252 3.10 -22.05 -5.19
N PRO A 253 4.35 -22.50 -5.46
CA PRO A 253 4.64 -23.93 -5.57
C PRO A 253 4.18 -24.70 -4.33
N GLU A 254 3.62 -25.89 -4.54
CA GLU A 254 3.02 -26.72 -3.48
C GLU A 254 3.94 -26.95 -2.26
N GLU A 255 5.25 -27.11 -2.48
CA GLU A 255 6.23 -27.28 -1.41
C GLU A 255 6.38 -26.03 -0.54
N ASP A 256 6.40 -24.84 -1.16
CA ASP A 256 6.53 -23.56 -0.45
C ASP A 256 5.24 -23.24 0.32
N LYS A 257 4.08 -23.49 -0.31
CA LYS A 257 2.74 -23.36 0.28
C LYS A 257 2.59 -24.20 1.54
N GLU A 258 2.86 -25.51 1.49
CA GLU A 258 2.73 -26.39 2.66
C GLU A 258 3.72 -26.04 3.77
N ARG A 259 4.92 -25.54 3.41
CA ARG A 259 5.88 -25.07 4.41
C ARG A 259 5.35 -23.84 5.15
N LEU A 260 4.81 -22.84 4.46
CA LEU A 260 4.22 -21.65 5.09
C LEU A 260 3.01 -22.02 5.95
N LEU A 261 2.09 -22.83 5.43
CA LEU A 261 0.93 -23.33 6.20
C LEU A 261 1.33 -24.14 7.45
N SER A 262 2.52 -24.74 7.47
CA SER A 262 3.02 -25.48 8.65
C SER A 262 3.63 -24.58 9.72
N LEU A 263 4.02 -23.36 9.35
CA LEU A 263 4.55 -22.34 10.26
C LEU A 263 3.43 -21.49 10.85
N MET A 264 2.29 -21.43 10.17
CA MET A 264 1.10 -20.71 10.63
C MET A 264 0.44 -21.33 11.86
N GLN A 265 -0.39 -20.55 12.54
CA GLN A 265 -1.29 -21.03 13.56
C GLN A 265 -2.30 -22.04 12.98
N PRO A 266 -2.65 -23.11 13.71
CA PRO A 266 -3.51 -24.16 13.17
C PRO A 266 -4.92 -23.72 12.76
N GLY A 267 -5.44 -22.63 13.33
CA GLY A 267 -6.75 -22.06 12.96
C GLY A 267 -6.66 -21.40 11.59
N ASP A 268 -5.78 -20.42 11.46
CA ASP A 268 -5.55 -19.65 10.24
C ASP A 268 -5.16 -20.57 9.07
N ALA A 269 -4.26 -21.53 9.31
CA ALA A 269 -3.88 -22.52 8.30
C ALA A 269 -5.03 -23.47 7.88
N ALA A 270 -6.03 -23.68 8.74
CA ALA A 270 -7.21 -24.46 8.40
C ALA A 270 -8.23 -23.62 7.60
N ASP A 271 -8.27 -22.32 7.84
CA ASP A 271 -9.09 -21.37 7.09
C ASP A 271 -8.56 -21.20 5.66
N MET A 272 -7.24 -20.98 5.50
CA MET A 272 -6.59 -20.92 4.18
C MET A 272 -6.84 -22.19 3.37
N ARG A 273 -6.66 -23.37 3.98
CA ARG A 273 -6.91 -24.66 3.31
C ARG A 273 -8.37 -24.85 2.90
N ARG A 274 -9.30 -24.25 3.63
CA ARG A 274 -10.73 -24.31 3.32
C ARG A 274 -11.07 -23.41 2.14
N LEU A 275 -10.53 -22.20 2.11
CA LEU A 275 -10.72 -21.25 1.00
C LEU A 275 -10.15 -21.80 -0.31
N MET A 276 -8.88 -22.26 -0.30
CA MET A 276 -8.23 -22.86 -1.47
C MET A 276 -8.90 -24.16 -1.98
N ALA A 277 -9.87 -24.74 -1.25
CA ALA A 277 -10.63 -25.90 -1.72
C ALA A 277 -11.78 -25.51 -2.66
N TYR A 278 -12.19 -24.23 -2.66
CA TYR A 278 -13.16 -23.69 -3.59
C TYR A 278 -12.49 -23.26 -4.89
N GLU A 279 -13.30 -23.06 -5.92
CA GLU A 279 -12.81 -22.51 -7.18
C GLU A 279 -12.79 -20.98 -7.06
N GLU A 280 -11.71 -20.36 -7.58
CA GLU A 280 -11.40 -18.94 -7.46
C GLU A 280 -12.58 -18.02 -7.81
N HIS A 281 -13.29 -18.31 -8.91
CA HIS A 281 -14.41 -17.52 -9.39
C HIS A 281 -15.77 -18.02 -8.88
N THR A 282 -15.82 -18.53 -7.65
CA THR A 282 -17.05 -18.88 -6.93
C THR A 282 -17.20 -18.09 -5.63
N ALA A 283 -18.41 -18.04 -5.07
CA ALA A 283 -18.66 -17.36 -3.81
C ALA A 283 -17.76 -17.89 -2.66
N GLY A 284 -17.39 -19.17 -2.69
CA GLY A 284 -16.47 -19.76 -1.72
C GLY A 284 -15.00 -19.42 -1.94
N GLY A 285 -14.60 -19.10 -3.18
CA GLY A 285 -13.27 -18.56 -3.48
C GLY A 285 -13.15 -17.09 -3.11
N LEU A 286 -14.19 -16.30 -3.37
CA LEU A 286 -14.27 -14.86 -3.13
C LEU A 286 -14.63 -14.45 -1.68
N MET A 287 -14.79 -15.40 -0.75
CA MET A 287 -15.26 -15.07 0.60
C MET A 287 -14.10 -14.99 1.58
N THR A 288 -14.21 -14.05 2.51
CA THR A 288 -13.43 -14.12 3.74
C THR A 288 -14.07 -15.09 4.75
N THR A 289 -13.24 -15.78 5.53
CA THR A 289 -13.68 -16.62 6.65
C THR A 289 -13.92 -15.83 7.94
N GLU A 290 -13.64 -14.52 7.96
CA GLU A 290 -13.73 -13.68 9.16
C GLU A 290 -14.84 -12.61 9.11
N PRO A 291 -16.09 -12.94 8.72
CA PRO A 291 -17.17 -11.98 8.81
C PRO A 291 -17.52 -11.67 10.28
N ILE A 292 -18.19 -10.53 10.52
CA ILE A 292 -18.62 -10.15 11.87
C ILE A 292 -19.82 -11.01 12.29
N VAL A 293 -19.54 -12.14 12.94
CA VAL A 293 -20.56 -13.06 13.45
C VAL A 293 -20.94 -12.71 14.89
N LEU A 294 -22.25 -12.69 15.17
CA LEU A 294 -22.79 -12.56 16.52
C LEU A 294 -23.87 -13.59 16.80
N ARG A 295 -24.08 -13.86 18.09
CA ARG A 295 -25.19 -14.68 18.55
C ARG A 295 -26.49 -13.86 18.61
N PRO A 296 -27.68 -14.51 18.52
CA PRO A 296 -28.96 -13.80 18.60
C PRO A 296 -29.22 -13.09 19.93
N ASP A 297 -28.53 -13.48 21.00
CA ASP A 297 -28.59 -12.86 22.33
C ASP A 297 -27.59 -11.70 22.53
N ALA A 298 -26.76 -11.39 21.53
CA ALA A 298 -25.93 -10.18 21.54
C ALA A 298 -26.80 -8.92 21.42
N THR A 299 -26.32 -7.83 22.00
CA THR A 299 -27.02 -6.54 21.95
C THR A 299 -26.56 -5.70 20.76
N VAL A 300 -27.38 -4.70 20.38
CA VAL A 300 -26.98 -3.67 19.42
C VAL A 300 -25.69 -2.97 19.86
N ALA A 301 -25.47 -2.77 21.17
CA ALA A 301 -24.23 -2.21 21.68
C ALA A 301 -23.01 -3.08 21.38
N ASP A 302 -23.14 -4.41 21.51
CA ASP A 302 -22.09 -5.37 21.18
C ASP A 302 -21.80 -5.35 19.67
N ALA A 303 -22.85 -5.32 18.85
CA ALA A 303 -22.72 -5.22 17.40
C ALA A 303 -22.02 -3.93 16.95
N LEU A 304 -22.46 -2.79 17.47
CA LEU A 304 -21.80 -1.50 17.25
C LEU A 304 -20.36 -1.47 17.77
N ALA A 305 -20.01 -2.33 18.74
CA ALA A 305 -18.63 -2.47 19.23
C ALA A 305 -17.75 -3.30 18.29
N ARG A 306 -18.31 -4.25 17.55
CA ARG A 306 -17.56 -5.00 16.54
C ARG A 306 -17.35 -4.18 15.26
N ILE A 307 -18.39 -3.57 14.70
CA ILE A 307 -18.29 -2.82 13.43
C ILE A 307 -17.48 -1.51 13.52
N ARG A 308 -17.07 -1.09 14.73
CA ARG A 308 -16.27 0.13 14.93
C ARG A 308 -14.77 -0.14 14.94
N GLU A 309 -14.35 -1.40 14.83
CA GLU A 309 -12.94 -1.74 14.77
C GLU A 309 -12.32 -1.00 13.58
N PRO A 310 -11.25 -0.20 13.79
CA PRO A 310 -10.71 0.66 12.73
C PRO A 310 -10.13 -0.10 11.55
N ASP A 311 -9.73 -1.34 11.78
CA ASP A 311 -9.03 -2.18 10.80
C ASP A 311 -10.02 -2.87 9.85
N LEU A 312 -11.32 -2.87 10.16
CA LEU A 312 -12.33 -3.41 9.26
C LEU A 312 -12.55 -2.50 8.05
N SER A 313 -12.55 -3.11 6.85
CA SER A 313 -12.95 -2.43 5.62
C SER A 313 -14.38 -1.87 5.74
N PRO A 314 -14.72 -0.76 5.04
CA PRO A 314 -16.08 -0.25 5.04
C PRO A 314 -17.14 -1.27 4.59
N ALA A 315 -16.77 -2.20 3.71
CA ALA A 315 -17.66 -3.27 3.26
C ALA A 315 -17.86 -4.32 4.35
N HIS A 316 -16.79 -4.77 5.00
CA HIS A 316 -16.85 -5.68 6.15
C HIS A 316 -17.66 -5.10 7.32
N ALA A 317 -17.47 -3.81 7.64
CA ALA A 317 -18.19 -3.13 8.72
C ALA A 317 -19.66 -2.81 8.41
N ALA A 318 -20.13 -3.01 7.17
CA ALA A 318 -21.46 -2.59 6.76
C ALA A 318 -22.59 -3.44 7.34
N GLN A 319 -22.32 -4.68 7.73
CA GLN A 319 -23.33 -5.59 8.27
C GLN A 319 -22.73 -6.64 9.20
N ILE A 320 -23.58 -7.24 10.03
CA ILE A 320 -23.23 -8.36 10.90
C ILE A 320 -24.06 -9.58 10.53
N TYR A 321 -23.54 -10.77 10.81
CA TYR A 321 -24.22 -12.03 10.54
C TYR A 321 -24.61 -12.70 11.85
N VAL A 322 -25.90 -13.02 12.01
CA VAL A 322 -26.40 -13.60 13.25
C VAL A 322 -26.53 -15.11 13.10
N CYS A 323 -25.76 -15.86 13.89
CA CYS A 323 -25.67 -17.31 13.80
C CYS A 323 -25.92 -17.99 15.16
N ARG A 324 -26.24 -19.29 15.13
CA ARG A 324 -26.12 -20.15 16.31
C ARG A 324 -24.64 -20.51 16.54
N PRO A 325 -24.22 -20.79 17.79
CA PRO A 325 -22.84 -21.17 18.08
C PRO A 325 -22.33 -22.33 17.22
N PRO A 326 -21.02 -22.36 16.87
CA PRO A 326 -19.97 -21.40 17.26
C PRO A 326 -20.04 -20.04 16.55
N GLU A 327 -19.27 -19.05 17.05
CA GLU A 327 -19.15 -17.71 16.46
C GLU A 327 -18.05 -17.62 15.39
N GLU A 328 -17.13 -18.58 15.34
CA GLU A 328 -16.12 -18.71 14.28
C GLU A 328 -16.71 -19.47 13.09
N THR A 329 -16.27 -19.16 11.87
CA THR A 329 -16.69 -19.90 10.68
C THR A 329 -15.93 -21.24 10.58
N PRO A 330 -16.54 -22.32 10.06
CA PRO A 330 -17.97 -22.51 9.83
C PRO A 330 -18.80 -22.44 11.11
N THR A 331 -19.86 -21.64 11.10
CA THR A 331 -20.70 -21.40 12.28
C THR A 331 -21.77 -22.48 12.46
N GLY A 332 -22.65 -22.33 13.46
CA GLY A 332 -23.92 -23.05 13.47
C GLY A 332 -24.93 -22.48 12.46
N LYS A 333 -26.22 -22.74 12.67
CA LYS A 333 -27.26 -22.25 11.76
C LYS A 333 -27.25 -20.72 11.62
N TYR A 334 -27.10 -20.23 10.38
CA TYR A 334 -27.32 -18.82 9.99
C TYR A 334 -28.78 -18.44 10.16
N LEU A 335 -29.03 -17.28 10.79
CA LEU A 335 -30.38 -16.79 11.11
C LEU A 335 -30.78 -15.56 10.28
N GLY A 336 -29.82 -14.78 9.80
CA GLY A 336 -30.06 -13.54 9.07
C GLY A 336 -28.93 -12.53 9.27
N THR A 337 -29.00 -11.42 8.56
CA THR A 337 -28.05 -10.31 8.65
C THR A 337 -28.65 -9.15 9.43
N VAL A 338 -27.82 -8.25 9.94
CA VAL A 338 -28.26 -6.94 10.44
C VAL A 338 -27.35 -5.86 9.89
N HIS A 339 -27.93 -4.99 9.06
CA HIS A 339 -27.23 -3.85 8.48
C HIS A 339 -26.87 -2.80 9.53
N PHE A 340 -25.72 -2.13 9.40
CA PHE A 340 -25.27 -1.15 10.38
C PHE A 340 -26.25 0.01 10.57
N GLN A 341 -26.96 0.42 9.51
CA GLN A 341 -27.96 1.49 9.56
C GLN A 341 -29.16 1.08 10.42
N ARG A 342 -29.46 -0.22 10.52
CA ARG A 342 -30.48 -0.76 11.43
C ARG A 342 -30.00 -0.62 12.88
N LEU A 343 -28.76 -1.02 13.16
CA LEU A 343 -28.15 -0.90 14.50
C LEU A 343 -28.17 0.54 15.04
N LEU A 344 -27.95 1.54 14.16
CA LEU A 344 -27.99 2.97 14.55
C LEU A 344 -29.41 3.48 14.89
N ARG A 345 -30.46 2.77 14.50
CA ARG A 345 -31.87 3.19 14.70
C ARG A 345 -32.54 2.51 15.89
N ASP A 346 -31.95 1.42 16.39
CA ASP A 346 -32.47 0.67 17.52
C ASP A 346 -31.76 1.03 18.84
N PRO A 347 -32.43 0.90 20.00
CA PRO A 347 -31.79 1.10 21.30
C PRO A 347 -30.58 0.17 21.51
N PRO A 348 -29.51 0.63 22.19
CA PRO A 348 -28.29 -0.17 22.37
C PRO A 348 -28.49 -1.51 23.11
N TYR A 349 -29.53 -1.65 23.92
CA TYR A 349 -29.84 -2.88 24.67
C TYR A 349 -30.75 -3.85 23.91
N THR A 350 -31.22 -3.48 22.72
CA THR A 350 -32.02 -4.37 21.86
C THR A 350 -31.19 -5.57 21.43
N LEU A 351 -31.79 -6.77 21.40
CA LEU A 351 -31.11 -7.98 20.95
C LEU A 351 -31.06 -8.02 19.42
N VAL A 352 -29.89 -8.33 18.85
CA VAL A 352 -29.72 -8.38 17.39
C VAL A 352 -30.62 -9.44 16.75
N GLY A 353 -30.89 -10.54 17.44
CA GLY A 353 -31.81 -11.59 16.97
C GLY A 353 -33.28 -11.15 16.85
N SER A 354 -33.64 -9.95 17.30
CA SER A 354 -35.00 -9.39 17.17
C SER A 354 -35.17 -8.42 16.00
N ILE A 355 -34.07 -8.07 15.32
CA ILE A 355 -34.02 -7.09 14.24
C ILE A 355 -33.31 -7.65 12.99
N LEU A 356 -33.40 -8.97 12.81
CA LEU A 356 -32.84 -9.67 11.66
C LEU A 356 -33.49 -9.24 10.36
N ASP A 357 -32.68 -9.17 9.31
CA ASP A 357 -33.09 -9.20 7.92
C ASP A 357 -32.79 -10.59 7.37
N ASP A 358 -33.86 -11.34 7.07
CA ASP A 358 -33.84 -12.67 6.46
C ASP A 358 -34.60 -12.71 5.12
N ASP A 359 -34.81 -11.53 4.50
CA ASP A 359 -35.55 -11.40 3.24
C ASP A 359 -34.75 -11.90 2.02
N LEU A 360 -33.41 -11.84 2.10
CA LEU A 360 -32.51 -12.29 1.04
C LEU A 360 -31.97 -13.69 1.31
N GLN A 361 -32.04 -14.54 0.29
CA GLN A 361 -31.43 -15.86 0.33
C GLN A 361 -29.90 -15.72 0.32
N PRO A 362 -29.17 -16.42 1.21
CA PRO A 362 -27.71 -16.44 1.19
C PRO A 362 -27.16 -17.09 -0.09
N LEU A 363 -25.91 -16.79 -0.43
CA LEU A 363 -25.20 -17.40 -1.53
C LEU A 363 -24.76 -18.82 -1.16
N GLU A 364 -24.82 -19.73 -2.13
CA GLU A 364 -24.21 -21.06 -2.04
C GLU A 364 -22.70 -20.94 -2.37
N PRO A 365 -21.81 -21.72 -1.74
CA PRO A 365 -20.37 -21.57 -1.92
C PRO A 365 -19.89 -21.84 -3.35
N ASP A 366 -20.60 -22.66 -4.13
CA ASP A 366 -20.30 -22.96 -5.53
C ASP A 366 -20.97 -21.99 -6.52
N ALA A 367 -21.63 -20.94 -6.05
CA ALA A 367 -22.23 -19.93 -6.90
C ALA A 367 -21.14 -19.18 -7.69
N ALA A 368 -21.17 -19.29 -9.02
CA ALA A 368 -20.19 -18.65 -9.89
C ALA A 368 -20.24 -17.11 -9.84
N LEU A 369 -19.12 -16.45 -10.09
CA LEU A 369 -18.93 -15.00 -10.05
C LEU A 369 -20.04 -14.19 -10.76
N PRO A 370 -20.54 -14.55 -11.96
CA PRO A 370 -21.64 -13.80 -12.58
C PRO A 370 -22.95 -13.82 -11.78
N VAL A 371 -23.21 -14.90 -11.03
CA VAL A 371 -24.37 -15.02 -10.14
C VAL A 371 -24.16 -14.15 -8.90
N VAL A 372 -22.95 -14.19 -8.32
CA VAL A 372 -22.56 -13.35 -7.19
C VAL A 372 -22.67 -11.87 -7.56
N ALA A 373 -22.04 -11.43 -8.65
CA ALA A 373 -22.13 -10.07 -9.15
C ALA A 373 -23.58 -9.64 -9.44
N GLY A 374 -24.39 -10.55 -10.01
CA GLY A 374 -25.81 -10.34 -10.23
C GLY A 374 -26.59 -10.12 -8.93
N PHE A 375 -26.26 -10.85 -7.86
CA PHE A 375 -26.85 -10.67 -6.52
C PHE A 375 -26.53 -9.27 -5.97
N PHE A 376 -25.26 -8.87 -5.98
CA PHE A 376 -24.84 -7.56 -5.50
C PHE A 376 -25.52 -6.42 -6.25
N ALA A 377 -25.54 -6.50 -7.59
CA ALA A 377 -26.14 -5.48 -8.44
C ALA A 377 -27.68 -5.43 -8.34
N THR A 378 -28.35 -6.56 -8.12
CA THR A 378 -29.83 -6.62 -8.04
C THR A 378 -30.36 -6.07 -6.72
N TYR A 379 -29.62 -6.30 -5.64
CA TYR A 379 -30.07 -6.00 -4.28
C TYR A 379 -29.33 -4.82 -3.63
N ASP A 380 -28.49 -4.10 -4.39
CA ASP A 380 -27.67 -2.98 -3.91
C ASP A 380 -26.83 -3.35 -2.68
N MET A 381 -26.29 -4.58 -2.67
CA MET A 381 -25.54 -5.12 -1.53
C MET A 381 -24.07 -4.69 -1.55
N VAL A 382 -23.48 -4.58 -0.37
CA VAL A 382 -22.04 -4.31 -0.18
C VAL A 382 -21.28 -5.51 0.39
N ALA A 383 -21.99 -6.49 0.92
CA ALA A 383 -21.46 -7.79 1.31
C ALA A 383 -22.60 -8.84 1.28
N ALA A 384 -22.27 -10.12 1.16
CA ALA A 384 -23.24 -11.21 1.08
C ALA A 384 -22.79 -12.43 1.89
N PRO A 385 -23.69 -13.08 2.66
CA PRO A 385 -23.38 -14.30 3.40
C PRO A 385 -23.25 -15.50 2.47
N VAL A 386 -22.26 -16.35 2.72
CA VAL A 386 -22.09 -17.65 2.05
C VAL A 386 -22.43 -18.77 3.04
N VAL A 387 -23.39 -19.62 2.66
CA VAL A 387 -23.99 -20.63 3.55
C VAL A 387 -23.98 -22.00 2.89
N ASP A 388 -23.61 -23.03 3.65
CA ASP A 388 -23.60 -24.42 3.15
C ASP A 388 -25.00 -25.06 3.11
N GLU A 389 -25.11 -26.27 2.54
CA GLU A 389 -26.36 -27.02 2.49
C GLU A 389 -26.97 -27.33 3.88
N ALA A 390 -26.15 -27.35 4.94
CA ALA A 390 -26.60 -27.57 6.31
C ALA A 390 -27.12 -26.29 6.98
N GLY A 391 -26.98 -25.15 6.33
CA GLY A 391 -27.39 -23.83 6.82
C GLY A 391 -26.34 -23.15 7.69
N SER A 392 -25.08 -23.60 7.65
CA SER A 392 -23.95 -23.02 8.39
C SER A 392 -23.35 -21.85 7.62
N LEU A 393 -23.11 -20.71 8.27
CA LEU A 393 -22.36 -19.62 7.63
C LEU A 393 -20.89 -20.04 7.50
N LEU A 394 -20.39 -20.04 6.27
CA LEU A 394 -19.01 -20.37 5.92
C LEU A 394 -18.10 -19.14 5.87
N GLY A 395 -18.67 -18.00 5.50
CA GLY A 395 -17.94 -16.75 5.25
C GLY A 395 -18.86 -15.67 4.69
N ALA A 396 -18.26 -14.59 4.22
CA ALA A 396 -18.96 -13.56 3.47
C ALA A 396 -18.11 -13.04 2.32
N VAL A 397 -18.76 -12.69 1.22
CA VAL A 397 -18.14 -12.01 0.07
C VAL A 397 -18.38 -10.52 0.22
N THR A 398 -17.39 -9.67 -0.09
CA THR A 398 -17.58 -8.23 -0.17
C THR A 398 -17.71 -7.73 -1.61
N VAL A 399 -18.17 -6.49 -1.77
CA VAL A 399 -18.33 -5.90 -3.11
C VAL A 399 -17.00 -5.59 -3.76
N ASP A 400 -15.98 -5.29 -2.96
CA ASP A 400 -14.61 -5.04 -3.38
C ASP A 400 -14.01 -6.28 -4.04
N ASP A 401 -14.10 -7.47 -3.41
CA ASP A 401 -13.58 -8.73 -3.97
C ASP A 401 -14.27 -9.09 -5.28
N VAL A 402 -15.60 -8.86 -5.35
CA VAL A 402 -16.37 -9.07 -6.58
C VAL A 402 -15.93 -8.11 -7.68
N LEU A 403 -15.68 -6.84 -7.35
CA LEU A 403 -15.20 -5.86 -8.31
C LEU A 403 -13.79 -6.21 -8.78
N ASP A 404 -12.93 -6.67 -7.88
CA ASP A 404 -11.57 -7.07 -8.16
C ASP A 404 -11.51 -8.14 -9.26
N HIS A 405 -12.26 -9.22 -9.05
CA HIS A 405 -12.35 -10.34 -9.99
C HIS A 405 -13.16 -10.04 -11.26
N MET A 406 -13.87 -8.92 -11.31
CA MET A 406 -14.57 -8.45 -12.52
C MET A 406 -13.71 -7.53 -13.39
N LEU A 407 -12.65 -6.95 -12.82
CA LEU A 407 -11.71 -6.11 -13.56
C LEU A 407 -10.71 -6.99 -14.33
N PRO A 408 -10.04 -6.44 -15.36
CA PRO A 408 -8.97 -7.17 -16.06
C PRO A 408 -7.83 -7.52 -15.12
N ASP A 409 -7.18 -8.67 -15.31
CA ASP A 409 -6.08 -9.19 -14.46
C ASP A 409 -4.97 -8.15 -14.20
N ASP A 410 -4.71 -7.26 -15.16
CA ASP A 410 -3.67 -6.22 -15.06
C ASP A 410 -4.16 -4.90 -14.45
N TRP A 411 -5.37 -4.83 -13.87
CA TRP A 411 -5.93 -3.56 -13.38
C TRP A 411 -5.11 -2.94 -12.23
N ARG A 412 -4.45 -3.76 -11.40
CA ARG A 412 -3.52 -3.29 -10.34
C ARG A 412 -2.23 -2.70 -10.93
N GLU A 413 -1.83 -3.14 -12.13
CA GLU A 413 -0.70 -2.57 -12.88
C GLU A 413 -1.10 -1.33 -13.70
N THR A 414 -2.38 -1.26 -14.07
CA THR A 414 -2.89 -0.30 -15.03
C THR A 414 -3.43 0.94 -14.32
N GLU A 415 -2.69 2.03 -14.49
CA GLU A 415 -3.07 3.38 -14.08
C GLU A 415 -4.48 3.73 -14.61
N PHE A 416 -5.49 3.94 -13.74
CA PHE A 416 -6.87 4.30 -14.12
C PHE A 416 -6.89 5.34 -15.26
N HIS A 417 -7.12 4.86 -16.49
CA HIS A 417 -7.21 5.70 -17.68
C HIS A 417 -8.62 6.29 -17.73
N LEU A 418 -8.78 7.48 -17.15
CA LEU A 418 -9.80 8.42 -17.62
C LEU A 418 -9.25 9.14 -18.85
N ASP A 419 -9.00 8.41 -19.93
CA ASP A 419 -8.75 9.07 -21.22
C ASP A 419 -10.11 9.46 -21.82
N GLU A 420 -10.28 10.77 -21.99
CA GLU A 420 -11.30 11.38 -22.83
C GLU A 420 -11.22 10.80 -24.25
N GLU A 421 -12.40 10.57 -24.84
CA GLU A 421 -12.66 10.14 -26.23
C GLU A 421 -12.48 8.65 -26.57
N VAL A 422 -13.46 7.85 -26.15
CA VAL A 422 -13.98 6.79 -27.04
C VAL A 422 -14.61 7.49 -28.25
N VAL A 423 -13.81 7.77 -29.27
CA VAL A 423 -14.36 8.01 -30.62
C VAL A 423 -14.98 6.69 -31.04
N PRO A 424 -16.31 6.61 -31.30
CA PRO A 424 -16.89 5.39 -31.81
C PRO A 424 -16.30 5.17 -33.20
N ASP A 425 -15.60 4.06 -33.36
CA ASP A 425 -15.16 3.61 -34.66
C ASP A 425 -16.40 3.47 -35.54
N GLY A 426 -16.35 4.09 -36.72
CA GLY A 426 -17.51 4.26 -37.58
C GLY A 426 -18.12 2.92 -38.01
N GLY A 427 -19.45 2.86 -37.91
CA GLY A 427 -20.32 1.86 -38.52
C GLY A 427 -21.71 2.43 -38.77
#